data_AF-A0A2R7RYB3-F1
#
_entry.id   AF-A0A2R7RYB3-F1
#
_cell.length_a   1.000
_cell.length_b   1.000
_cell.length_c   1.000
_cell.angle_alpha   90.00
_cell.angle_beta   90.00
_cell.angle_gamma   90.00
#
_symmetry.space_group_name_H-M   'P 1'
#
loop_
_entity.id
_entity.type
_entity.pdbx_description
1 polymer ?
#
loop_
_entity_poly.entity_id
_entity_poly.type
_entity_poly.pdbx_seq_one_letter_code
_entity_poly.pdbx_strand_id
1 'polypeptide(L)'
;MTVKRGVNDDEIGDVIRHGQSFACVRGVTLQPIQNAGRVEAYDAAKHRLTVSELRRRIAEQSGVFTPADVLPVPCNPDTLAMAYALRGPDGLVPLTRYLDAATLLAGDRSTIVFEGDPALKAAVFNLFSTNHSPESQSNCLSELLCCLPKIDAPRLSYRDVFRVLIVQFMDAQSLDIRALKKSCIHIAQADGRMVPFEAYNIFYRDERQAELAAIRAEIDAQREQRLHIRPKVVPLVRA
;
A
#
# COMPACT_ATOMS: atom_id res chain seq x y z
N MET A 1 10.36 -7.39 -3.56
CA MET A 1 11.68 -6.85 -3.91
C MET A 1 11.81 -5.45 -3.34
N THR A 2 12.90 -5.18 -2.63
CA THR A 2 13.29 -3.81 -2.25
C THR A 2 14.00 -3.14 -3.43
N VAL A 3 13.63 -1.91 -3.76
CA VAL A 3 14.14 -1.17 -4.93
C VAL A 3 14.98 0.01 -4.48
N LYS A 4 16.24 0.07 -4.95
CA LYS A 4 17.21 1.14 -4.68
C LYS A 4 17.68 1.72 -6.01
N ARG A 5 17.62 3.05 -6.15
CA ARG A 5 18.09 3.73 -7.36
C ARG A 5 19.58 3.50 -7.59
N GLY A 6 19.94 3.23 -8.85
CA GLY A 6 21.30 2.94 -9.29
C GLY A 6 21.79 1.55 -8.90
N VAL A 7 20.90 0.67 -8.42
CA VAL A 7 21.25 -0.71 -8.02
C VAL A 7 20.37 -1.73 -8.74
N ASN A 8 19.05 -1.59 -8.65
CA ASN A 8 18.10 -2.55 -9.23
C ASN A 8 16.79 -1.90 -9.69
N ASP A 9 16.79 -0.58 -9.89
CA ASP A 9 15.62 0.17 -10.33
C ASP A 9 15.33 0.04 -11.83
N ASP A 10 16.21 -0.66 -12.56
CA ASP A 10 16.12 -1.10 -13.95
C ASP A 10 15.66 -2.56 -14.11
N GLU A 11 15.64 -3.35 -13.02
CA GLU A 11 15.25 -4.77 -13.04
C GLU A 11 13.75 -5.00 -12.73
N ILE A 12 12.96 -3.95 -12.56
CA ILE A 12 11.55 -4.04 -12.13
C ILE A 12 10.73 -4.85 -13.14
N GLY A 13 10.92 -4.59 -14.43
CA GLY A 13 10.26 -5.33 -15.49
C GLY A 13 10.62 -6.82 -15.49
N ASP A 14 11.90 -7.14 -15.28
CA ASP A 14 12.39 -8.51 -15.25
C ASP A 14 11.82 -9.29 -14.08
N VAL A 15 11.73 -8.68 -12.89
CA VAL A 15 11.11 -9.33 -11.74
C VAL A 15 9.61 -9.57 -11.95
N ILE A 16 8.90 -8.66 -12.61
CA ILE A 16 7.50 -8.86 -12.98
C ILE A 16 7.36 -10.05 -13.93
N ARG A 17 8.16 -10.08 -15.01
CA ARG A 17 8.18 -11.19 -15.98
C ARG A 17 8.56 -12.51 -15.33
N HIS A 18 9.56 -12.51 -14.46
CA HIS A 18 9.99 -13.70 -13.73
C HIS A 18 8.88 -14.18 -12.78
N GLY A 19 8.24 -13.30 -12.02
CA GLY A 19 7.09 -13.66 -11.19
C GLY A 19 5.94 -14.23 -12.03
N GLN A 20 5.73 -13.71 -13.24
CA GLN A 20 4.70 -14.22 -14.14
C GLN A 20 5.02 -15.62 -14.70
N SER A 21 6.27 -16.10 -14.72
CA SER A 21 6.52 -17.47 -15.24
C SER A 21 6.04 -18.58 -14.29
N PHE A 22 5.72 -18.25 -13.03
CA PHE A 22 5.31 -19.24 -12.03
C PHE A 22 3.81 -19.18 -11.72
N ALA A 23 3.12 -20.30 -11.90
CA ALA A 23 1.69 -20.43 -11.58
C ALA A 23 1.36 -20.27 -10.08
N CYS A 24 2.33 -20.49 -9.19
CA CYS A 24 2.18 -20.29 -7.74
C CYS A 24 2.39 -18.84 -7.29
N VAL A 25 3.03 -18.01 -8.13
CA VAL A 25 3.28 -16.61 -7.81
C VAL A 25 2.06 -15.77 -8.21
N ARG A 26 1.49 -15.09 -7.20
CA ARG A 26 0.29 -14.24 -7.35
C ARG A 26 0.60 -12.79 -7.66
N GLY A 27 1.87 -12.42 -7.63
CA GLY A 27 2.26 -11.04 -7.85
C GLY A 27 3.62 -10.71 -7.29
N VAL A 28 4.03 -9.47 -7.52
CA VAL A 28 5.28 -8.89 -7.06
C VAL A 28 4.97 -7.68 -6.21
N THR A 29 5.59 -7.61 -5.04
CA THR A 29 5.59 -6.40 -4.20
C THR A 29 6.91 -5.68 -4.38
N LEU A 30 6.85 -4.44 -4.83
CA LEU A 30 7.96 -3.51 -4.97
C LEU A 30 7.95 -2.56 -3.78
N GLN A 31 9.08 -2.48 -3.08
CA GLN A 31 9.22 -1.65 -1.90
C GLN A 31 10.39 -0.69 -2.12
N PRO A 32 10.19 0.63 -2.27
CA PRO A 32 11.31 1.57 -2.24
C PRO A 32 12.17 1.34 -0.99
N ILE A 33 13.48 1.49 -1.14
CA ILE A 33 14.39 1.48 0.00
C ILE A 33 13.97 2.57 1.01
N GLN A 34 14.03 2.22 2.29
CA GLN A 34 13.77 3.09 3.42
C GLN A 34 15.04 3.19 4.28
N ASN A 35 15.26 4.34 4.92
CA ASN A 35 16.37 4.50 5.85
C ASN A 35 16.02 3.98 7.24
N ALA A 36 15.98 2.65 7.41
CA ALA A 36 15.67 2.02 8.68
C ALA A 36 16.42 0.70 8.86
N GLY A 37 17.02 0.50 10.05
CA GLY A 37 17.77 -0.70 10.39
C GLY A 37 19.17 -0.73 9.75
N ARG A 38 19.57 -1.89 9.24
CA ARG A 38 20.91 -2.08 8.64
C ARG A 38 20.94 -1.60 7.20
N VAL A 39 21.18 -0.30 7.01
CA VAL A 39 21.32 0.32 5.70
C VAL A 39 22.68 1.02 5.61
N GLU A 40 23.58 0.47 4.78
CA GLU A 40 24.92 1.02 4.60
C GLU A 40 24.96 2.01 3.42
N ALA A 41 25.75 3.07 3.56
CA ALA A 41 25.99 4.09 2.53
C ALA A 41 24.72 4.66 1.87
N TYR A 42 23.64 4.82 2.63
CA TYR A 42 22.38 5.36 2.10
C TYR A 42 22.38 6.89 2.06
N ASP A 43 22.54 7.41 0.85
CA ASP A 43 22.21 8.79 0.52
C ASP A 43 20.77 8.88 -0.04
N ALA A 44 19.87 9.53 0.69
CA ALA A 44 18.48 9.64 0.30
C ALA A 44 18.27 10.47 -0.99
N ALA A 45 19.11 11.47 -1.24
CA ALA A 45 19.00 12.29 -2.46
C ALA A 45 19.34 11.49 -3.71
N LYS A 46 20.15 10.42 -3.57
CA LYS A 46 20.60 9.59 -4.69
C LYS A 46 19.80 8.29 -4.81
N HIS A 47 19.48 7.65 -3.69
CA HIS A 47 19.02 6.26 -3.71
C HIS A 47 17.51 6.08 -3.56
N ARG A 48 16.82 7.08 -3.01
CA ARG A 48 15.39 7.00 -2.73
C ARG A 48 14.57 6.99 -4.03
N LEU A 49 13.47 6.25 -4.01
CA LEU A 49 12.44 6.25 -5.06
C LEU A 49 11.08 6.60 -4.45
N THR A 50 10.31 7.41 -5.16
CA THR A 50 8.92 7.72 -4.81
C THR A 50 7.96 6.67 -5.38
N VAL A 51 6.74 6.60 -4.83
CA VAL A 51 5.66 5.76 -5.39
C VAL A 51 5.41 6.13 -6.86
N SER A 52 5.37 7.43 -7.19
CA SER A 52 5.18 7.91 -8.56
C SER A 52 6.29 7.46 -9.52
N GLU A 53 7.55 7.45 -9.07
CA GLU A 53 8.65 6.96 -9.90
C GLU A 53 8.57 5.45 -10.12
N LEU A 54 8.21 4.66 -9.11
CA LEU A 54 7.98 3.22 -9.30
C LEU A 54 6.80 2.96 -10.23
N ARG A 55 5.70 3.72 -10.12
CA ARG A 55 4.56 3.62 -11.05
C ARG A 55 5.01 3.84 -12.50
N ARG A 56 5.83 4.87 -12.73
CA ARG A 56 6.40 5.15 -14.05
C ARG A 56 7.32 4.02 -14.53
N ARG A 57 8.23 3.54 -13.68
CA ARG A 57 9.16 2.46 -14.03
C ARG A 57 8.46 1.13 -14.32
N ILE A 58 7.39 0.81 -13.59
CA ILE A 58 6.53 -0.36 -13.92
C ILE A 58 6.02 -0.22 -15.35
N ALA A 59 5.51 0.96 -15.73
CA ALA A 59 4.99 1.20 -17.07
C ALA A 59 6.09 1.15 -18.15
N GLU A 60 7.26 1.73 -17.87
CA GLU A 60 8.40 1.76 -18.79
C GLU A 60 9.02 0.37 -19.01
N GLN A 61 9.07 -0.48 -17.97
CA GLN A 61 9.85 -1.72 -18.01
C GLN A 61 9.01 -2.99 -18.15
N SER A 62 7.74 -3.00 -17.71
CA SER A 62 6.95 -4.24 -17.70
C SER A 62 6.55 -4.70 -19.10
N GLY A 63 6.36 -3.78 -20.04
CA GLY A 63 5.81 -4.05 -21.37
C GLY A 63 4.32 -4.43 -21.38
N VAL A 64 3.66 -4.43 -20.21
CA VAL A 64 2.27 -4.87 -20.02
C VAL A 64 1.42 -3.75 -19.45
N PHE A 65 1.90 -3.12 -18.39
CA PHE A 65 1.18 -2.07 -17.67
C PHE A 65 1.51 -0.68 -18.25
N THR A 66 0.53 0.22 -18.17
CA THR A 66 0.66 1.66 -18.45
C THR A 66 0.57 2.45 -17.15
N PRO A 67 0.89 3.76 -17.15
CA PRO A 67 0.77 4.56 -15.92
C PRO A 67 -0.65 4.62 -15.35
N ALA A 68 -1.68 4.47 -16.20
CA ALA A 68 -3.09 4.42 -15.79
C ALA A 68 -3.45 3.09 -15.10
N ASP A 69 -2.69 2.03 -15.34
CA ASP A 69 -2.97 0.70 -14.76
C ASP A 69 -2.52 0.58 -13.31
N VAL A 70 -1.59 1.43 -12.85
CA VAL A 70 -1.05 1.43 -11.49
C VAL A 70 -1.76 2.51 -10.68
N LEU A 71 -2.77 2.12 -9.92
CA LEU A 71 -3.67 3.02 -9.21
C LEU A 71 -3.31 3.13 -7.72
N PRO A 72 -3.48 4.30 -7.09
CA PRO A 72 -3.29 4.43 -5.65
C PRO A 72 -4.33 3.60 -4.89
N VAL A 73 -3.93 3.00 -3.77
CA VAL A 73 -4.85 2.21 -2.95
C VAL A 73 -5.60 3.14 -1.98
N PRO A 74 -6.95 3.13 -1.92
CA PRO A 74 -7.76 4.07 -1.14
C PRO A 74 -7.43 4.10 0.35
N CYS A 75 -6.96 2.97 0.87
CA CYS A 75 -6.63 2.86 2.28
C CYS A 75 -5.45 3.73 2.69
N ASN A 76 -4.46 3.87 1.81
CA ASN A 76 -3.29 4.69 2.05
C ASN A 76 -2.70 5.13 0.71
N PRO A 77 -3.38 6.06 0.00
CA PRO A 77 -3.06 6.39 -1.38
C PRO A 77 -1.70 7.08 -1.53
N ASP A 78 -1.17 7.63 -0.43
CA ASP A 78 0.11 8.33 -0.40
C ASP A 78 1.31 7.36 -0.42
N THR A 79 1.13 6.13 0.04
CA THR A 79 2.22 5.15 0.23
C THR A 79 2.02 3.85 -0.52
N LEU A 80 0.78 3.58 -0.97
CA LEU A 80 0.40 2.33 -1.63
C LEU A 80 -0.15 2.60 -3.02
N ALA A 81 0.33 1.84 -4.01
CA ALA A 81 -0.24 1.80 -5.35
C ALA A 81 -0.20 0.37 -5.90
N MET A 82 -1.15 0.02 -6.76
CA MET A 82 -1.31 -1.36 -7.22
C MET A 82 -1.84 -1.42 -8.64
N ALA A 83 -1.38 -2.43 -9.38
CA ALA A 83 -1.94 -2.84 -10.65
C ALA A 83 -2.40 -4.30 -10.58
N TYR A 84 -3.50 -4.59 -11.27
CA TYR A 84 -4.06 -5.93 -11.40
C TYR A 84 -3.99 -6.39 -12.85
N ALA A 85 -3.70 -7.67 -13.04
CA ALA A 85 -3.76 -8.33 -14.33
C ALA A 85 -4.32 -9.75 -14.20
N LEU A 86 -4.90 -10.26 -15.29
CA LEU A 86 -5.20 -11.67 -15.47
C LEU A 86 -4.09 -12.38 -16.24
N ARG A 87 -3.84 -13.64 -15.89
CA ARG A 87 -3.03 -14.56 -16.68
C ARG A 87 -3.87 -15.10 -17.82
N GLY A 88 -3.48 -14.75 -19.04
CA GLY A 88 -3.98 -15.31 -20.27
C GLY A 88 -2.96 -16.23 -20.95
N PRO A 89 -3.37 -16.91 -22.03
CA PRO A 89 -2.47 -17.74 -22.84
C PRO A 89 -1.30 -16.95 -23.45
N ASP A 90 -1.52 -15.67 -23.78
CA ASP A 90 -0.53 -14.78 -24.40
C ASP A 90 0.22 -13.88 -23.38
N GLY A 91 0.00 -14.09 -22.08
CA GLY A 91 0.64 -13.32 -21.01
C GLY A 91 -0.34 -12.57 -20.11
N LEU A 92 0.13 -11.51 -19.47
CA LEU A 92 -0.66 -10.73 -18.52
C LEU A 92 -1.56 -9.71 -19.24
N VAL A 93 -2.83 -9.65 -18.86
CA VAL A 93 -3.82 -8.69 -19.35
C VAL A 93 -4.22 -7.75 -18.21
N PRO A 94 -3.88 -6.44 -18.26
CA PRO A 94 -4.24 -5.49 -17.22
C PRO A 94 -5.76 -5.39 -17.02
N LEU A 95 -6.23 -5.58 -15.79
CA LEU A 95 -7.64 -5.46 -15.42
C LEU A 95 -8.04 -4.02 -15.10
N THR A 96 -7.09 -3.22 -14.64
CA THR A 96 -7.33 -1.85 -14.17
C THR A 96 -7.83 -0.90 -15.27
N ARG A 97 -7.65 -1.23 -16.55
CA ARG A 97 -8.19 -0.47 -17.71
C ARG A 97 -9.70 -0.56 -17.87
N TYR A 98 -10.24 -1.68 -17.42
CA TYR A 98 -11.64 -2.01 -17.61
C TYR A 98 -12.49 -1.52 -16.44
N LEU A 99 -11.83 -1.22 -15.31
CA LEU A 99 -12.46 -0.73 -14.09
C LEU A 99 -12.36 0.79 -14.04
N ASP A 100 -13.49 1.48 -13.96
CA ASP A 100 -13.49 2.92 -13.74
C ASP A 100 -12.74 3.24 -12.43
N ALA A 101 -11.82 4.21 -12.49
CA ALA A 101 -11.05 4.66 -11.34
C ALA A 101 -11.98 5.12 -10.21
N ALA A 102 -13.15 5.68 -10.54
CA ALA A 102 -14.16 6.01 -9.55
C ALA A 102 -14.68 4.75 -8.82
N THR A 103 -14.86 3.64 -9.52
CA THR A 103 -15.33 2.37 -8.91
C THR A 103 -14.28 1.74 -7.99
N LEU A 104 -12.99 1.89 -8.32
CA LEU A 104 -11.89 1.42 -7.46
C LEU A 104 -11.62 2.35 -6.28
N LEU A 105 -11.90 3.65 -6.41
CA LEU A 105 -11.64 4.64 -5.35
C LEU A 105 -12.86 4.92 -4.46
N ALA A 106 -14.07 4.56 -4.89
CA ALA A 106 -15.33 4.82 -4.19
C ALA A 106 -15.76 3.73 -3.18
N GLY A 107 -14.94 2.70 -2.95
CA GLY A 107 -15.23 1.73 -1.90
C GLY A 107 -15.28 2.41 -0.53
N ASP A 108 -16.40 2.27 0.20
CA ASP A 108 -16.61 2.78 1.58
C ASP A 108 -15.57 2.27 2.60
N ARG A 109 -14.66 1.38 2.18
CA ARG A 109 -13.63 0.77 3.01
C ARG A 109 -12.24 0.94 2.40
N SER A 110 -11.38 1.55 3.21
CA SER A 110 -9.93 1.56 3.06
C SER A 110 -9.34 0.14 3.17
N THR A 111 -9.37 -0.67 2.09
CA THR A 111 -8.74 -2.00 2.07
C THR A 111 -7.76 -2.17 0.91
N ILE A 112 -6.63 -2.87 1.17
CA ILE A 112 -5.70 -3.37 0.15
C ILE A 112 -6.23 -4.64 -0.54
N VAL A 113 -7.23 -5.29 0.07
CA VAL A 113 -7.87 -6.50 -0.43
C VAL A 113 -9.17 -6.10 -1.13
N PHE A 114 -9.02 -5.43 -2.26
CA PHE A 114 -10.12 -5.10 -3.15
C PHE A 114 -10.87 -6.32 -3.68
N GLU A 115 -10.20 -7.47 -3.69
CA GLU A 115 -10.76 -8.80 -3.94
C GLU A 115 -11.96 -9.13 -3.02
N GLY A 116 -12.14 -8.39 -1.92
CA GLY A 116 -13.26 -8.46 -0.99
C GLY A 116 -14.47 -7.57 -1.33
N ASP A 117 -14.33 -6.56 -2.20
CA ASP A 117 -15.33 -5.49 -2.40
C ASP A 117 -16.47 -5.90 -3.36
N PRO A 118 -17.74 -5.97 -2.89
CA PRO A 118 -18.91 -6.27 -3.72
C PRO A 118 -19.08 -5.34 -4.94
N ALA A 119 -18.69 -4.07 -4.84
CA ALA A 119 -18.81 -3.11 -5.93
C ALA A 119 -17.80 -3.40 -7.04
N LEU A 120 -16.54 -3.69 -6.66
CA LEU A 120 -15.52 -4.11 -7.62
C LEU A 120 -15.92 -5.42 -8.31
N LYS A 121 -16.51 -6.34 -7.56
CA LYS A 121 -17.00 -7.62 -8.09
C LYS A 121 -18.13 -7.44 -9.08
N ALA A 122 -19.07 -6.53 -8.82
CA ALA A 122 -20.13 -6.18 -9.75
C ALA A 122 -19.60 -5.51 -11.03
N ALA A 123 -18.57 -4.67 -10.90
CA ALA A 123 -17.92 -4.03 -12.05
C ALA A 123 -17.14 -5.03 -12.92
N VAL A 124 -16.37 -5.93 -12.28
CA VAL A 124 -15.75 -7.09 -12.92
C VAL A 124 -16.81 -7.97 -13.60
N PHE A 125 -17.92 -8.26 -12.93
CA PHE A 125 -19.04 -9.03 -13.47
C PHE A 125 -19.65 -8.38 -14.72
N ASN A 126 -19.94 -7.07 -14.70
CA ASN A 126 -20.48 -6.35 -15.85
C ASN A 126 -19.51 -6.35 -17.04
N LEU A 127 -18.20 -6.23 -16.77
CA LEU A 127 -17.17 -6.34 -17.80
C LEU A 127 -17.15 -7.71 -18.46
N PHE A 128 -17.24 -8.79 -17.69
CA PHE A 128 -17.24 -10.16 -18.21
C PHE A 128 -18.61 -10.60 -18.79
N SER A 129 -19.72 -10.02 -18.33
CA SER A 129 -21.08 -10.34 -18.80
C SER A 129 -21.42 -9.73 -20.16
N THR A 130 -20.62 -8.81 -20.66
CA THR A 130 -20.78 -8.25 -22.01
C THR A 130 -20.21 -9.15 -23.11
N ASN A 131 -19.59 -10.31 -22.78
CA ASN A 131 -18.82 -11.06 -23.77
C ASN A 131 -18.97 -12.60 -23.79
N HIS A 132 -20.02 -13.21 -23.22
CA HIS A 132 -20.56 -14.49 -23.71
C HIS A 132 -21.85 -14.95 -22.99
N SER A 133 -22.64 -15.72 -23.73
CA SER A 133 -23.95 -16.32 -23.42
C SER A 133 -23.93 -17.41 -22.33
N PRO A 134 -25.09 -17.68 -21.69
CA PRO A 134 -25.15 -18.35 -20.40
C PRO A 134 -25.36 -19.86 -20.57
N GLU A 135 -24.33 -20.68 -20.34
CA GLU A 135 -24.51 -22.12 -20.15
C GLU A 135 -23.32 -22.74 -19.39
N SER A 136 -23.63 -23.61 -18.42
CA SER A 136 -22.76 -24.54 -17.65
C SER A 136 -22.25 -24.16 -16.24
N GLN A 137 -23.11 -24.47 -15.25
CA GLN A 137 -22.89 -25.26 -14.01
C GLN A 137 -21.51 -25.24 -13.30
N SER A 138 -21.49 -24.57 -12.15
CA SER A 138 -21.01 -24.97 -10.81
C SER A 138 -19.70 -25.78 -10.66
N ASN A 139 -18.68 -25.13 -10.08
CA ASN A 139 -17.84 -25.71 -9.00
C ASN A 139 -17.06 -24.64 -8.20
N CYS A 140 -16.90 -24.92 -6.91
CA CYS A 140 -16.62 -24.03 -5.77
C CYS A 140 -15.35 -23.14 -5.80
N LEU A 141 -15.55 -21.84 -5.58
CA LEU A 141 -14.55 -20.87 -5.13
C LEU A 141 -14.77 -20.58 -3.63
N SER A 142 -14.75 -21.62 -2.79
CA SER A 142 -15.48 -21.61 -1.51
C SER A 142 -14.77 -21.09 -0.27
N GLU A 143 -13.49 -20.70 -0.28
CA GLU A 143 -12.79 -20.44 1.00
C GLU A 143 -12.08 -19.08 1.13
N LEU A 144 -12.14 -18.21 0.12
CA LEU A 144 -11.67 -16.82 0.24
C LEU A 144 -12.80 -15.79 0.13
N LEU A 145 -14.06 -16.25 0.03
CA LEU A 145 -15.23 -15.44 -0.27
C LEU A 145 -16.31 -15.48 0.82
N CYS A 146 -15.95 -15.34 2.09
CA CYS A 146 -16.95 -15.45 3.17
C CYS A 146 -18.03 -14.35 3.16
N CYS A 147 -17.96 -13.34 2.27
CA CYS A 147 -19.00 -12.29 2.16
C CYS A 147 -19.35 -11.91 0.71
N LEU A 148 -19.34 -12.85 -0.23
CA LEU A 148 -19.60 -12.59 -1.65
C LEU A 148 -20.90 -13.27 -2.14
N PRO A 149 -21.82 -12.58 -2.84
CA PRO A 149 -22.83 -13.25 -3.66
C PRO A 149 -22.15 -14.08 -4.76
N LYS A 150 -22.52 -15.35 -4.90
CA LYS A 150 -21.91 -16.34 -5.80
C LYS A 150 -21.65 -15.77 -7.22
N ILE A 151 -20.37 -15.61 -7.59
CA ILE A 151 -19.95 -15.29 -8.97
C ILE A 151 -19.76 -16.61 -9.70
N ASP A 152 -20.42 -16.76 -10.84
CA ASP A 152 -20.28 -17.92 -11.73
C ASP A 152 -19.29 -17.56 -12.85
N ALA A 153 -18.03 -17.96 -12.70
CA ALA A 153 -16.96 -17.77 -13.68
C ALA A 153 -16.12 -19.08 -13.77
N PRO A 154 -16.63 -20.12 -14.45
CA PRO A 154 -16.13 -21.50 -14.32
C PRO A 154 -14.67 -21.74 -14.77
N ARG A 155 -14.04 -20.77 -15.43
CA ARG A 155 -12.64 -20.86 -15.90
C ARG A 155 -11.66 -19.90 -15.24
N LEU A 156 -12.14 -18.94 -14.44
CA LEU A 156 -11.30 -17.96 -13.77
C LEU A 156 -11.30 -18.22 -12.27
N SER A 157 -10.12 -18.40 -11.73
CA SER A 157 -9.88 -18.69 -10.33
C SER A 157 -8.87 -17.71 -9.77
N TYR A 158 -8.75 -17.65 -8.44
CA TYR A 158 -7.80 -16.78 -7.76
C TYR A 158 -6.36 -16.91 -8.30
N ARG A 159 -6.02 -18.09 -8.85
CA ARG A 159 -4.70 -18.33 -9.43
C ARG A 159 -4.40 -17.56 -10.70
N ASP A 160 -5.44 -17.11 -11.37
CA ASP A 160 -5.35 -16.44 -12.65
C ASP A 160 -5.16 -14.93 -12.47
N VAL A 161 -5.22 -14.42 -11.23
CA VAL A 161 -4.92 -13.01 -10.90
C VAL A 161 -3.44 -12.83 -10.57
N PHE A 162 -2.83 -11.81 -11.16
CA PHE A 162 -1.49 -11.34 -10.87
C PHE A 162 -1.50 -9.87 -10.45
N ARG A 163 -0.86 -9.54 -9.33
CA ARG A 163 -0.78 -8.17 -8.81
C ARG A 163 0.63 -7.62 -8.81
N VAL A 164 0.77 -6.33 -9.15
CA VAL A 164 2.00 -5.58 -8.90
C VAL A 164 1.69 -4.52 -7.86
N LEU A 165 2.25 -4.67 -6.67
CA LEU A 165 1.99 -3.80 -5.53
C LEU A 165 3.23 -2.95 -5.23
N ILE A 166 3.05 -1.65 -5.01
CA ILE A 166 4.03 -0.76 -4.43
C ILE A 166 3.68 -0.56 -2.96
N VAL A 167 4.63 -0.83 -2.07
CA VAL A 167 4.52 -0.52 -0.64
C VAL A 167 5.67 0.40 -0.25
N GLN A 168 5.39 1.68 -0.02
CA GLN A 168 6.37 2.61 0.50
C GLN A 168 6.25 2.72 2.02
N PHE A 169 7.27 2.26 2.73
CA PHE A 169 7.43 2.58 4.15
C PHE A 169 8.04 3.97 4.29
N MET A 170 7.52 4.73 5.25
CA MET A 170 8.04 6.05 5.59
C MET A 170 9.25 5.96 6.52
N ASP A 171 10.20 6.85 6.30
CA ASP A 171 11.34 7.06 7.20
C ASP A 171 11.35 8.51 7.73
N ALA A 172 12.39 8.88 8.48
CA ALA A 172 12.52 10.20 9.09
C ALA A 172 12.44 11.37 8.08
N GLN A 173 12.73 11.14 6.79
CA GLN A 173 12.66 12.18 5.76
C GLN A 173 11.30 12.26 5.06
N SER A 174 10.48 11.21 5.15
CA SER A 174 9.21 11.11 4.43
C SER A 174 8.00 10.92 5.32
N LEU A 175 8.17 11.06 6.62
CA LEU A 175 7.11 10.80 7.60
C LEU A 175 5.94 11.78 7.41
N ASP A 176 4.79 11.27 6.97
CA ASP A 176 3.51 11.98 7.02
C ASP A 176 2.62 11.31 8.09
N ILE A 177 2.23 12.08 9.10
CA ILE A 177 1.41 11.60 10.22
C ILE A 177 0.01 11.15 9.76
N ARG A 178 -0.55 11.76 8.71
CA ARG A 178 -1.85 11.36 8.15
C ARG A 178 -1.78 9.99 7.49
N ALA A 179 -0.72 9.75 6.71
CA ALA A 179 -0.47 8.44 6.11
C ALA A 179 -0.13 7.40 7.18
N LEU A 180 0.62 7.77 8.21
CA LEU A 180 0.98 6.89 9.34
C LEU A 180 -0.25 6.40 10.10
N LYS A 181 -1.24 7.27 10.33
CA LYS A 181 -2.52 6.90 10.97
C LYS A 181 -3.33 5.89 10.14
N LYS A 182 -3.05 5.77 8.84
CA LYS A 182 -3.66 4.82 7.92
C LYS A 182 -2.74 3.62 7.61
N SER A 183 -1.59 3.50 8.29
CA SER A 183 -0.70 2.36 8.10
C SER A 183 -1.42 1.07 8.46
N CYS A 184 -1.30 0.06 7.61
CA CYS A 184 -1.91 -1.25 7.82
C CYS A 184 -0.88 -2.29 8.31
N ILE A 185 0.40 -1.92 8.39
CA ILE A 185 1.49 -2.82 8.76
C ILE A 185 2.00 -2.41 10.14
N HIS A 186 1.96 -3.34 11.09
CA HIS A 186 2.23 -3.09 12.50
C HIS A 186 3.20 -4.11 13.07
N ILE A 187 3.98 -3.67 14.06
CA ILE A 187 4.78 -4.52 14.93
C ILE A 187 3.98 -4.77 16.21
N ALA A 188 3.68 -6.03 16.48
CA ALA A 188 3.12 -6.46 17.75
C ALA A 188 4.21 -6.40 18.83
N GLN A 189 3.89 -5.75 19.94
CA GLN A 189 4.77 -5.65 21.12
C GLN A 189 4.37 -6.72 22.14
N ALA A 190 5.32 -7.10 22.99
CA ALA A 190 5.09 -8.08 24.06
C ALA A 190 4.04 -7.63 25.09
N ASP A 191 3.82 -6.32 25.23
CA ASP A 191 2.81 -5.71 26.10
C ASP A 191 1.41 -5.61 25.44
N GLY A 192 1.24 -6.21 24.25
CA GLY A 192 -0.02 -6.22 23.51
C GLY A 192 -0.29 -4.97 22.67
N ARG A 193 0.59 -3.96 22.68
CA ARG A 193 0.45 -2.80 21.79
C ARG A 193 0.78 -3.17 20.34
N MET A 194 0.02 -2.59 19.41
CA MET A 194 0.31 -2.64 17.98
C MET A 194 0.85 -1.27 17.55
N VAL A 195 2.12 -1.24 17.14
CA VAL A 195 2.78 0.01 16.71
C VAL A 195 2.97 -0.03 15.20
N PRO A 196 2.55 1.00 14.44
CA PRO A 196 2.81 1.06 13.00
C PRO A 196 4.28 0.82 12.68
N PHE A 197 4.57 0.07 11.63
CA PHE A 197 5.93 -0.36 11.28
C PHE A 197 6.91 0.82 11.19
N GLU A 198 6.47 1.91 10.58
CA GLU A 198 7.26 3.13 10.40
C GLU A 198 7.51 3.81 11.75
N ALA A 199 6.46 3.98 12.57
CA ALA A 199 6.59 4.56 13.90
C ALA A 199 7.53 3.73 14.78
N TYR A 200 7.44 2.40 14.70
CA TYR A 200 8.31 1.50 15.44
C TYR A 200 9.77 1.73 15.08
N ASN A 201 10.11 1.70 13.78
CA ASN A 201 11.50 1.86 13.34
C ASN A 201 12.07 3.26 13.57
N ILE A 202 11.24 4.31 13.59
CA ILE A 202 11.70 5.68 13.83
C ILE A 202 11.87 5.96 15.33
N PHE A 203 10.91 5.51 16.17
CA PHE A 203 10.77 6.00 17.55
C PHE A 203 10.92 4.95 18.64
N TYR A 204 10.65 3.66 18.38
CA TYR A 204 10.54 2.65 19.44
C TYR A 204 11.57 1.52 19.33
N ARG A 205 12.29 1.45 18.22
CA ARG A 205 13.26 0.40 17.97
C ARG A 205 14.56 0.66 18.75
N ASP A 206 15.04 -0.38 19.43
CA ASP A 206 16.34 -0.39 20.10
C ASP A 206 16.51 0.82 21.04
N GLU A 207 17.63 1.55 20.98
CA GLU A 207 17.91 2.71 21.83
C GLU A 207 16.93 3.89 21.64
N ARG A 208 16.23 3.96 20.50
CA ARG A 208 15.32 5.08 20.17
C ARG A 208 14.17 5.21 21.17
N GLN A 209 13.75 4.10 21.79
CA GLN A 209 12.69 4.16 22.80
C GLN A 209 13.10 4.98 24.02
N ALA A 210 14.36 4.86 24.45
CA ALA A 210 14.89 5.63 25.57
C ALA A 210 15.06 7.12 25.19
N GLU A 211 15.57 7.39 23.99
CA GLU A 211 15.66 8.75 23.45
C GLU A 211 14.28 9.42 23.36
N LEU A 212 13.27 8.70 22.87
CA LEU A 212 11.89 9.18 22.79
C LEU A 212 11.34 9.51 24.17
N ALA A 213 11.60 8.68 25.17
CA ALA A 213 11.16 8.93 26.54
C ALA A 213 11.79 10.21 27.12
N ALA A 214 13.08 10.43 26.87
CA ALA A 214 13.79 11.64 27.28
C ALA A 214 13.20 12.90 26.61
N ILE A 215 13.00 12.86 25.28
CA ILE A 215 12.42 13.97 24.52
C ILE A 215 11.00 14.29 25.02
N ARG A 216 10.17 13.27 25.30
CA ARG A 216 8.82 13.46 25.84
C ARG A 216 8.85 14.14 27.21
N ALA A 217 9.72 13.69 28.11
CA ALA A 217 9.88 14.29 29.43
C ALA A 217 10.30 15.77 29.34
N GLU A 218 11.20 16.11 28.42
CA GLU A 218 11.59 17.50 28.17
C GLU A 218 10.42 18.35 27.65
N ILE A 219 9.68 17.84 26.66
CA ILE A 219 8.51 18.53 26.10
C ILE A 219 7.44 18.77 27.17
N ASP A 220 7.19 17.78 28.02
CA ASP A 220 6.20 17.87 29.10
C ASP A 220 6.62 18.93 30.13
N ALA A 221 7.91 18.95 30.54
CA ALA A 221 8.44 19.99 31.42
C ALA A 221 8.32 21.40 30.81
N GLN A 222 8.63 21.56 29.52
CA GLN A 222 8.47 22.83 28.81
C GLN A 222 6.99 23.25 28.73
N ARG A 223 6.08 22.29 28.53
CA ARG A 223 4.64 22.55 28.48
C ARG A 223 4.13 23.02 29.84
N GLU A 224 4.56 22.41 30.93
CA GLU A 224 4.22 22.83 32.29
C GLU A 224 4.70 24.25 32.58
N GLN A 225 5.95 24.58 32.22
CA GLN A 225 6.47 25.95 32.37
C GLN A 225 5.61 26.97 31.60
N ARG A 226 5.23 26.67 30.36
CA ARG A 226 4.36 27.56 29.56
C ARG A 226 2.97 27.75 30.17
N LEU A 227 2.41 26.72 30.81
CA LEU A 227 1.11 26.82 31.48
C LEU A 227 1.16 27.71 32.73
N HIS A 228 2.31 27.77 33.42
CA HIS A 228 2.53 28.65 34.57
C HIS A 228 2.75 30.12 34.16
N ILE A 229 3.12 30.39 32.91
CA ILE A 229 3.24 31.74 32.32
C ILE A 229 1.91 32.15 31.65
N ARG A 230 0.76 31.90 32.29
CA ARG A 230 -0.50 32.57 31.91
C ARG A 230 -0.55 33.94 32.60
N PRO A 231 -0.60 35.07 31.88
CA PRO A 231 -0.74 36.37 32.52
C PRO A 231 -2.05 36.37 33.33
N LYS A 232 -2.01 36.92 34.55
CA LYS A 232 -3.23 37.20 35.33
C LYS A 232 -4.16 38.01 34.42
N VAL A 233 -5.31 37.45 34.08
CA VAL A 233 -6.37 38.19 33.38
C VAL A 233 -6.76 39.33 34.32
N VAL A 234 -6.31 40.55 34.02
CA VAL A 234 -6.76 41.74 34.73
C VAL A 234 -8.21 41.97 34.29
N PRO A 235 -9.19 41.93 35.19
CA PRO A 235 -10.56 42.22 34.81
C PRO A 235 -10.63 43.67 34.29
N LEU A 236 -11.15 43.84 33.08
CA LEU A 236 -11.50 45.15 32.53
C LEU A 236 -12.55 45.78 33.44
N VAL A 237 -12.11 46.69 34.31
CA VAL A 237 -13.01 47.55 35.08
C VAL A 237 -13.66 48.49 34.06
N ARG A 238 -14.94 48.23 33.78
CA ARG A 238 -15.77 49.18 33.02
C ARG A 238 -15.99 50.41 33.90
N ALA A 239 -15.51 51.56 33.42
CA ALA A 239 -15.82 52.88 33.96
C ALA A 239 -17.26 53.28 33.62
#